data_AF-A0AAD0XRT2-F1
#
_entry.id   AF-A0AAD0XRT2-F1
#
_cell.length_a   1.000
_cell.length_b   1.000
_cell.length_c   1.000
_cell.angle_alpha   90.00
_cell.angle_beta   90.00
_cell.angle_gamma   90.00
#
_symmetry.space_group_name_H-M   'P 1'
#
loop_
_entity.id
_entity.type
_entity.pdbx_description
1 polymer ?
#
loop_
_entity_poly.entity_id
_entity_poly.type
_entity_poly.pdbx_seq_one_letter_code
_entity_poly.pdbx_strand_id
1 'polypeptide(L)'
;MSKFRTEKPIPPVHIDKDLLMRLEAYFIKVIPDLIPGFPKNKRKAGYSVEITDKYGTEEFESFAEYDFKYLPDTISLIQIGLIDENEEFHIDLILDKDEGGSLEIEFESKNARERSISLIEGIEKIIGNYKTPNRFFHPPQIVHAVLIIAGIVYGLQAVDAFRDNKYLDMIGPGFIALSIGSYYYVGKYIRTVVSFETKRYQVFNHYLGWFISGCFSFLIFGTAFTYFKDKLLKIILK
;
A
#
# COMPACT_ATOMS: atom_id res chain seq x y z
N MET A 1 2.83 35.94 11.84
CA MET A 1 2.00 34.72 11.80
C MET A 1 2.94 33.51 11.92
N SER A 2 2.44 32.31 12.20
CA SER A 2 3.29 31.10 12.26
C SER A 2 3.09 30.29 10.99
N LYS A 3 4.20 29.94 10.33
CA LYS A 3 4.26 29.03 9.21
C LYS A 3 4.63 27.63 9.70
N PHE A 4 3.89 26.61 9.28
CA PHE A 4 4.13 25.22 9.62
C PHE A 4 4.13 24.39 8.34
N ARG A 5 5.18 23.60 8.13
CA ARG A 5 5.29 22.63 7.05
C ARG A 5 5.48 21.25 7.66
N THR A 6 4.76 20.28 7.14
CA THR A 6 4.91 18.88 7.51
C THR A 6 4.72 18.01 6.29
N GLU A 7 5.48 16.92 6.26
CA GLU A 7 5.34 15.84 5.29
C GLU A 7 5.09 14.56 6.08
N LYS A 8 4.13 13.75 5.63
CA LYS A 8 3.79 12.50 6.28
C LYS A 8 3.64 11.38 5.25
N PRO A 9 4.36 10.25 5.39
CA PRO A 9 4.15 9.11 4.53
C PRO A 9 2.77 8.49 4.78
N ILE A 10 2.11 8.12 3.70
CA ILE A 10 0.80 7.44 3.71
C ILE A 10 1.03 5.94 3.91
N PRO A 11 0.22 5.29 4.78
CA PRO A 11 0.30 3.84 4.96
C PRO A 11 -0.08 3.10 3.67
N PRO A 12 0.34 1.83 3.50
CA PRO A 12 -0.04 1.05 2.33
C PRO A 12 -1.55 1.01 2.13
N VAL A 13 -2.01 1.37 0.93
CA VAL A 13 -3.41 1.69 0.64
C VAL A 13 -3.82 1.16 -0.74
N HIS A 14 -5.09 0.80 -0.86
CA HIS A 14 -5.73 0.51 -2.12
C HIS A 14 -6.52 1.72 -2.61
N ILE A 15 -6.18 2.20 -3.79
CA ILE A 15 -6.79 3.38 -4.40
C ILE A 15 -7.82 2.92 -5.42
N ASP A 16 -9.09 3.05 -5.05
CA ASP A 16 -10.23 2.89 -5.95
C ASP A 16 -10.90 4.25 -6.20
N LYS A 17 -11.88 4.26 -7.12
CA LYS A 17 -12.64 5.47 -7.44
C LYS A 17 -13.42 6.01 -6.23
N ASP A 18 -13.93 5.15 -5.35
CA ASP A 18 -14.70 5.59 -4.17
C ASP A 18 -13.81 6.38 -3.19
N LEU A 19 -12.58 5.90 -2.94
CA LEU A 19 -11.60 6.61 -2.13
C LEU A 19 -11.25 7.97 -2.73
N LEU A 20 -10.98 8.03 -4.04
CA LEU A 20 -10.64 9.29 -4.72
C LEU A 20 -11.79 10.31 -4.61
N MET A 21 -13.03 9.88 -4.83
CA MET A 21 -14.22 10.73 -4.67
C MET A 21 -14.40 11.22 -3.22
N ARG A 22 -14.09 10.38 -2.22
CA ARG A 22 -14.15 10.77 -0.80
C ARG A 22 -13.05 11.77 -0.43
N LEU A 23 -11.84 11.58 -0.95
CA LEU A 23 -10.73 12.50 -0.77
C LEU A 23 -11.05 13.85 -1.42
N GLU A 24 -11.50 13.87 -2.66
CA GLU A 24 -11.98 15.08 -3.33
C GLU A 24 -13.07 15.79 -2.52
N ALA A 25 -14.10 15.05 -2.08
CA ALA A 25 -15.16 15.63 -1.27
C ALA A 25 -14.61 16.25 0.03
N TYR A 26 -13.61 15.63 0.64
CA TYR A 26 -12.93 16.18 1.81
C TYR A 26 -12.14 17.45 1.47
N PHE A 27 -11.34 17.44 0.40
CA PHE A 27 -10.56 18.58 -0.08
C PHE A 27 -11.46 19.77 -0.43
N ILE A 28 -12.55 19.56 -1.17
CA ILE A 28 -13.41 20.65 -1.64
C ILE A 28 -14.38 21.13 -0.55
N LYS A 29 -14.89 20.23 0.31
CA LYS A 29 -15.95 20.59 1.26
C LYS A 29 -15.45 20.85 2.67
N VAL A 30 -14.56 19.99 3.18
CA VAL A 30 -14.19 19.99 4.60
C VAL A 30 -12.99 20.91 4.84
N ILE A 31 -11.95 20.82 4.01
CA ILE A 31 -10.72 21.58 4.20
C ILE A 31 -10.98 23.10 4.18
N PRO A 32 -11.66 23.69 3.17
CA PRO A 32 -12.06 25.09 3.19
C PRO A 32 -12.82 25.54 4.44
N ASP A 33 -13.64 24.67 5.03
CA ASP A 33 -14.43 25.01 6.23
C ASP A 33 -13.58 25.01 7.52
N LEU A 34 -12.40 24.37 7.50
CA LEU A 34 -11.42 24.40 8.59
C LEU A 34 -10.47 25.61 8.52
N ILE A 35 -10.47 26.33 7.38
CA ILE A 35 -9.61 27.48 7.12
C ILE A 35 -10.44 28.77 7.25
N PRO A 36 -10.26 29.57 8.32
CA PRO A 36 -10.94 30.84 8.47
C PRO A 36 -10.47 31.81 7.38
N GLY A 37 -11.43 32.44 6.70
CA GLY A 37 -11.16 33.38 5.61
C GLY A 37 -11.19 32.74 4.23
N PHE A 38 -11.24 31.40 4.12
CA PHE A 38 -11.35 30.74 2.81
C PHE A 38 -12.68 31.12 2.15
N PRO A 39 -12.67 31.71 0.93
CA PRO A 39 -13.90 32.14 0.28
C PRO A 39 -14.75 30.91 -0.06
N LYS A 40 -15.93 30.79 0.55
CA LYS A 40 -16.86 29.67 0.29
C LYS A 40 -17.26 29.56 -1.18
N ASN A 41 -17.21 30.68 -1.90
CA ASN A 41 -17.57 30.81 -3.31
C ASN A 41 -16.46 30.25 -4.23
N LYS A 42 -15.26 30.02 -3.69
CA LYS A 42 -14.04 29.58 -4.40
C LYS A 42 -13.52 28.23 -3.90
N ARG A 43 -14.38 27.36 -3.36
CA ARG A 43 -13.98 26.01 -2.85
C ARG A 43 -13.30 25.10 -3.88
N LYS A 44 -13.51 25.37 -5.17
CA LYS A 44 -12.82 24.67 -6.27
C LYS A 44 -11.59 25.43 -6.79
N ALA A 45 -11.43 26.70 -6.45
CA ALA A 45 -10.28 27.48 -6.89
C ALA A 45 -9.03 26.92 -6.20
N GLY A 46 -8.03 26.57 -7.01
CA GLY A 46 -6.78 25.97 -6.53
C GLY A 46 -6.86 24.48 -6.17
N TYR A 47 -8.02 23.83 -6.37
CA TYR A 47 -8.09 22.37 -6.36
C TYR A 47 -7.55 21.84 -7.70
N SER A 48 -6.63 20.89 -7.65
CA SER A 48 -6.12 20.20 -8.83
C SER A 48 -6.06 18.70 -8.61
N VAL A 49 -6.30 17.97 -9.69
CA VAL A 49 -6.08 16.53 -9.76
C VAL A 49 -5.19 16.26 -10.95
N GLU A 50 -4.05 15.63 -10.72
CA GLU A 50 -3.16 15.19 -11.79
C GLU A 50 -3.07 13.67 -11.76
N ILE A 51 -3.18 13.05 -12.93
CA ILE A 51 -3.01 11.62 -13.11
C ILE A 51 -1.86 11.42 -14.10
N THR A 52 -0.78 10.79 -13.65
CA THR A 52 0.33 10.40 -14.53
C THR A 52 0.24 8.93 -14.87
N ASP A 53 0.38 8.65 -16.15
CA ASP A 53 0.55 7.31 -16.68
C ASP A 53 1.79 7.25 -17.58
N LYS A 54 2.03 6.10 -18.23
CA LYS A 54 3.21 5.93 -19.10
C LYS A 54 3.25 6.85 -20.33
N TYR A 55 2.13 7.48 -20.70
CA TYR A 55 2.00 8.33 -21.88
C TYR A 55 2.05 9.82 -21.55
N GLY A 56 1.73 10.22 -20.32
CA GLY A 56 1.84 11.60 -19.86
C GLY A 56 1.10 11.87 -18.56
N THR A 57 0.97 13.16 -18.24
CA THR A 57 0.15 13.64 -17.12
C THR A 57 -1.10 14.32 -17.69
N GLU A 58 -2.26 13.96 -17.16
CA GLU A 58 -3.54 14.61 -17.45
C GLU A 58 -4.05 15.32 -16.20
N GLU A 59 -4.48 16.56 -16.36
CA GLU A 59 -5.11 17.38 -15.30
C GLU A 59 -6.63 17.29 -15.40
N PHE A 60 -7.30 17.14 -14.25
CA PHE A 60 -8.74 17.06 -14.13
C PHE A 60 -9.25 18.09 -13.12
N GLU A 61 -10.42 18.68 -13.39
CA GLU A 61 -11.10 19.51 -12.39
C GLU A 61 -11.80 18.68 -11.31
N SER A 62 -12.12 17.43 -11.64
CA SER A 62 -12.78 16.51 -10.72
C SER A 62 -12.64 15.05 -11.11
N PHE A 63 -12.58 14.14 -10.13
CA PHE A 63 -12.68 12.70 -10.36
C PHE A 63 -14.05 12.26 -10.89
N ALA A 64 -15.06 13.13 -10.84
CA ALA A 64 -16.35 12.88 -11.47
C ALA A 64 -16.25 12.83 -13.01
N GLU A 65 -15.29 13.55 -13.61
CA GLU A 65 -15.04 13.56 -15.05
C GLU A 65 -14.34 12.28 -15.53
N TYR A 66 -13.80 11.51 -14.59
CA TYR A 66 -13.14 10.25 -14.90
C TYR A 66 -14.17 9.14 -15.16
N ASP A 67 -14.57 8.95 -16.42
CA ASP A 67 -15.66 8.05 -16.82
C ASP A 67 -15.39 6.57 -16.56
N PHE A 68 -14.13 6.16 -16.45
CA PHE A 68 -13.81 4.74 -16.32
C PHE A 68 -14.13 4.21 -14.91
N LYS A 69 -14.66 2.99 -14.88
CA LYS A 69 -14.88 2.24 -13.63
C LYS A 69 -13.57 1.90 -12.92
N TYR A 70 -12.51 1.66 -13.69
CA TYR A 70 -11.19 1.25 -13.24
C TYR A 70 -10.17 2.26 -13.71
N LEU A 71 -9.11 2.44 -12.93
CA LEU A 71 -7.95 3.23 -13.35
C LEU A 71 -7.20 2.50 -14.48
N PRO A 72 -6.46 3.22 -15.34
CA PRO A 72 -5.72 2.62 -16.43
C PRO A 72 -4.64 1.71 -15.87
N ASP A 73 -4.34 0.59 -16.54
CA ASP A 73 -3.28 -0.33 -16.09
C ASP A 73 -1.87 0.32 -16.11
N THR A 74 -1.76 1.46 -16.78
CA THR A 74 -0.53 2.23 -17.02
C THR A 74 -0.29 3.33 -16.00
N ILE A 75 -1.24 3.55 -15.09
CA ILE A 75 -1.15 4.60 -14.07
C ILE A 75 0.02 4.35 -13.11
N SER A 76 0.76 5.41 -12.84
CA SER A 76 1.91 5.41 -11.92
C SER A 76 1.70 6.37 -10.75
N LEU A 77 1.06 7.51 -10.99
CA LEU A 77 0.92 8.59 -10.01
C LEU A 77 -0.49 9.19 -10.04
N ILE A 78 -1.03 9.48 -8.85
CA ILE A 78 -2.17 10.39 -8.70
C ILE A 78 -1.76 11.46 -7.69
N GLN A 79 -1.94 12.72 -8.07
CA GLN A 79 -1.69 13.87 -7.21
C GLN A 79 -2.99 14.63 -6.99
N ILE A 80 -3.28 14.96 -5.73
CA ILE A 80 -4.46 15.74 -5.35
C ILE A 80 -3.98 16.96 -4.57
N GLY A 81 -4.05 18.11 -5.23
CA GLY A 81 -3.59 19.39 -4.70
C GLY A 81 -4.74 20.28 -4.26
N LEU A 82 -4.50 21.09 -3.23
CA LEU A 82 -5.30 22.27 -2.92
C LEU A 82 -4.38 23.41 -2.48
N ILE A 83 -4.37 24.48 -3.26
CA ILE A 83 -3.55 25.68 -3.04
C ILE A 83 -4.48 26.90 -2.89
N ASP A 84 -4.19 27.77 -1.93
CA ASP A 84 -4.85 29.08 -1.85
C ASP A 84 -4.21 30.09 -2.81
N GLU A 85 -5.00 31.04 -3.33
CA GLU A 85 -4.53 32.08 -4.26
C GLU A 85 -3.40 32.95 -3.68
N ASN A 86 -3.31 33.07 -2.36
CA ASN A 86 -2.26 33.84 -1.68
C ASN A 86 -1.08 32.97 -1.23
N GLU A 87 -1.06 31.68 -1.57
CA GLU A 87 -0.05 30.69 -1.14
C GLU A 87 0.13 30.58 0.39
N GLU A 88 -0.82 31.10 1.18
CA GLU A 88 -0.83 30.93 2.65
C GLU A 88 -1.13 29.47 3.05
N PHE A 89 -1.59 28.67 2.09
CA PHE A 89 -2.04 27.32 2.31
C PHE A 89 -1.79 26.46 1.06
N HIS A 90 -1.16 25.30 1.29
CA HIS A 90 -0.91 24.29 0.28
C HIS A 90 -1.03 22.90 0.92
N ILE A 91 -1.88 22.05 0.35
CA ILE A 91 -1.92 20.61 0.64
C ILE A 91 -1.70 19.87 -0.65
N ASP A 92 -0.82 18.87 -0.58
CA ASP A 92 -0.60 17.96 -1.68
C ASP A 92 -0.62 16.52 -1.19
N LEU A 93 -1.47 15.69 -1.80
CA LEU A 93 -1.53 14.26 -1.55
C LEU A 93 -1.02 13.55 -2.80
N ILE A 94 0.18 13.00 -2.67
CA ILE A 94 0.89 12.27 -3.71
C ILE A 94 0.68 10.78 -3.47
N LEU A 95 0.18 10.07 -4.48
CA LEU A 95 -0.05 8.63 -4.45
C LEU A 95 0.76 8.00 -5.58
N ASP A 96 1.99 7.60 -5.28
CA ASP A 96 2.89 6.98 -6.24
C ASP A 96 2.93 5.45 -6.05
N LYS A 97 2.82 4.73 -7.17
CA LYS A 97 2.83 3.26 -7.18
C LYS A 97 4.17 2.69 -6.72
N ASP A 98 5.28 3.29 -7.12
CA ASP A 98 6.64 2.78 -6.91
C ASP A 98 7.27 3.35 -5.64
N GLU A 99 7.09 4.65 -5.38
CA GLU A 99 7.66 5.35 -4.22
C GLU A 99 6.76 5.30 -2.98
N GLY A 100 5.46 5.07 -3.17
CA GLY A 100 4.45 5.07 -2.11
C GLY A 100 3.65 6.37 -2.07
N GLY A 101 2.91 6.59 -0.98
CA GLY A 101 2.13 7.82 -0.83
C GLY A 101 2.76 8.79 0.16
N SER A 102 2.64 10.09 -0.09
CA SER A 102 3.01 11.15 0.84
C SER A 102 1.93 12.22 0.89
N LEU A 103 1.80 12.85 2.06
CA LEU A 103 0.93 14.00 2.29
C LEU A 103 1.80 15.16 2.75
N GLU A 104 1.88 16.19 1.92
CA GLU A 104 2.52 17.45 2.24
C GLU A 104 1.46 18.49 2.63
N ILE A 105 1.72 19.19 3.73
CA ILE A 105 0.88 20.29 4.18
C ILE A 105 1.78 21.45 4.57
N GLU A 106 1.54 22.58 3.95
CA GLU A 106 2.13 23.87 4.26
C GLU A 106 1.01 24.85 4.60
N PHE A 107 1.10 25.45 5.79
CA PHE A 107 0.03 26.27 6.34
C PHE A 107 0.61 27.48 7.07
N GLU A 108 0.13 28.67 6.72
CA GLU A 108 0.46 29.94 7.36
C GLU A 108 -0.79 30.55 8.00
N SER A 109 -0.89 30.45 9.33
CA SER A 109 -2.02 31.00 10.09
C SER A 109 -1.73 31.00 11.58
N LYS A 110 -2.58 31.69 12.35
CA LYS A 110 -2.76 31.38 13.78
C LYS A 110 -3.12 29.91 13.94
N ASN A 111 -2.40 29.19 14.82
CA ASN A 111 -2.54 27.76 15.10
C ASN A 111 -2.33 26.83 13.88
N ALA A 112 -1.43 27.19 12.95
CA ALA A 112 -1.13 26.41 11.75
C ALA A 112 -0.86 24.92 12.03
N ARG A 113 -0.12 24.62 13.11
CA ARG A 113 0.20 23.25 13.52
C ARG A 113 -1.04 22.42 13.88
N GLU A 114 -1.91 22.95 14.72
CA GLU A 114 -3.12 22.24 15.19
C GLU A 114 -4.06 21.94 14.03
N ARG A 115 -4.21 22.89 13.10
CA ARG A 115 -4.99 22.69 11.88
C ARG A 115 -4.39 21.66 10.95
N SER A 116 -3.08 21.71 10.73
CA SER A 116 -2.37 20.73 9.91
C SER A 116 -2.54 19.31 10.48
N ILE A 117 -2.43 19.16 11.81
CA ILE A 117 -2.69 17.87 12.48
C ILE A 117 -4.14 17.41 12.27
N SER A 118 -5.12 18.31 12.45
CA SER A 118 -6.54 17.99 12.25
C SER A 118 -6.83 17.55 10.80
N LEU A 119 -6.18 18.19 9.82
CA LEU A 119 -6.27 17.83 8.41
C LEU A 119 -5.69 16.44 8.13
N ILE A 120 -4.50 16.17 8.68
CA ILE A 120 -3.84 14.86 8.60
C ILE A 120 -4.75 13.78 9.18
N GLU A 121 -5.29 13.98 10.37
CA GLU A 121 -6.16 13.00 11.03
C GLU A 121 -7.43 12.72 10.20
N GLY A 122 -8.01 13.75 9.58
CA GLY A 122 -9.15 13.58 8.68
C GLY A 122 -8.81 12.77 7.43
N ILE A 123 -7.68 13.06 6.78
CA ILE A 123 -7.20 12.30 5.61
C ILE A 123 -6.88 10.85 6.01
N GLU A 124 -6.21 10.63 7.14
CA GLU A 124 -5.91 9.30 7.67
C GLU A 124 -7.15 8.50 8.01
N LYS A 125 -8.21 9.16 8.50
CA LYS A 125 -9.49 8.50 8.77
C LYS A 125 -10.16 8.01 7.49
N ILE A 126 -10.06 8.78 6.39
CA ILE A 126 -10.58 8.38 5.08
C ILE A 126 -9.76 7.20 4.53
N ILE A 127 -8.44 7.36 4.48
CA ILE A 127 -7.49 6.33 4.00
C ILE A 127 -7.54 5.06 4.86
N GLY A 128 -7.84 5.19 6.15
CA GLY A 128 -7.88 4.10 7.11
C GLY A 128 -8.78 2.93 6.69
N ASN A 129 -9.87 3.21 5.97
CA ASN A 129 -10.80 2.19 5.48
C ASN A 129 -10.29 1.41 4.26
N TYR A 130 -9.21 1.89 3.62
CA TYR A 130 -8.65 1.33 2.38
C TYR A 130 -7.23 0.81 2.59
N LYS A 131 -6.79 0.68 3.84
CA LYS A 131 -5.47 0.12 4.17
C LYS A 131 -5.36 -1.31 3.67
N THR A 132 -4.21 -1.63 3.07
CA THR A 132 -3.93 -2.98 2.58
C THR A 132 -2.96 -3.71 3.50
N PRO A 133 -2.97 -5.05 3.48
CA PRO A 133 -1.92 -5.84 4.11
C PRO A 133 -0.58 -5.73 3.36
N ASN A 134 -0.43 -4.85 2.36
CA ASN A 134 0.80 -4.72 1.58
C ASN A 134 2.00 -4.31 2.45
N ARG A 135 1.77 -3.81 3.68
CA ARG A 135 2.81 -3.61 4.70
C ARG A 135 3.65 -4.86 4.97
N PHE A 136 3.08 -6.06 4.79
CA PHE A 136 3.84 -7.31 4.92
C PHE A 136 4.94 -7.46 3.87
N PHE A 137 4.83 -6.80 2.72
CA PHE A 137 5.85 -6.82 1.65
C PHE A 137 6.83 -5.64 1.76
N HIS A 138 6.52 -4.66 2.62
CA HIS A 138 7.33 -3.47 2.87
C HIS A 138 7.57 -3.32 4.39
N PRO A 139 8.31 -4.26 5.01
CA PRO A 139 8.52 -4.26 6.44
C PRO A 139 9.46 -3.11 6.85
N PRO A 140 9.42 -2.65 8.11
CA PRO A 140 10.37 -1.67 8.62
C PRO A 140 11.83 -2.11 8.40
N GLN A 141 12.74 -1.15 8.23
CA GLN A 141 14.16 -1.40 7.94
C GLN A 141 14.83 -2.38 8.92
N ILE A 142 14.43 -2.38 10.19
CA ILE A 142 14.95 -3.30 11.20
C ILE A 142 14.55 -4.75 10.88
N VAL A 143 13.28 -4.99 10.58
CA VAL A 143 12.78 -6.33 10.20
C VAL A 143 13.44 -6.78 8.90
N HIS A 144 13.63 -5.84 7.97
CA HIS A 144 14.33 -6.10 6.71
C HIS A 144 15.76 -6.60 6.94
N ALA A 145 16.54 -5.92 7.78
CA ALA A 145 17.90 -6.32 8.13
C ALA A 145 17.94 -7.71 8.79
N VAL A 146 17.04 -7.98 9.74
CA VAL A 146 16.95 -9.28 10.42
C VAL A 146 16.67 -10.41 9.43
N LEU A 147 15.72 -10.21 8.51
CA LEU A 147 15.38 -11.20 7.48
C LEU A 147 16.54 -11.46 6.52
N ILE A 148 17.29 -10.42 6.11
CA ILE A 148 18.47 -10.59 5.26
C ILE A 148 19.55 -11.41 5.98
N ILE A 149 19.87 -11.05 7.23
CA ILE A 149 20.86 -11.76 8.02
C ILE A 149 20.45 -13.23 8.19
N ALA A 150 19.17 -13.49 8.52
CA ALA A 150 18.64 -14.83 8.62
C ALA A 150 18.79 -15.59 7.29
N GLY A 151 18.41 -14.98 6.16
CA GLY A 151 18.57 -15.57 4.83
C GLY A 151 20.01 -15.95 4.50
N ILE A 152 20.97 -15.08 4.84
CA ILE A 152 22.41 -15.35 4.66
C ILE A 152 22.86 -16.52 5.55
N VAL A 153 22.50 -16.50 6.84
CA VAL A 153 22.89 -17.57 7.78
C VAL A 153 22.36 -18.93 7.33
N TYR A 154 21.07 -19.02 6.98
CA TYR A 154 20.48 -20.26 6.48
C TYR A 154 21.05 -20.66 5.12
N GLY A 155 21.38 -19.70 4.26
CA GLY A 155 22.07 -19.96 2.99
C GLY A 155 23.45 -20.57 3.18
N LEU A 156 24.24 -20.04 4.12
CA LEU A 156 25.55 -20.58 4.47
C LEU A 156 25.45 -22.00 5.06
N GLN A 157 24.48 -22.24 5.94
CA GLN A 157 24.22 -23.58 6.47
C GLN A 157 23.85 -24.58 5.37
N ALA A 158 23.04 -24.16 4.40
CA ALA A 158 22.69 -25.02 3.26
C ALA A 158 23.92 -25.37 2.40
N VAL A 159 24.80 -24.39 2.13
CA VAL A 159 26.04 -24.61 1.37
C VAL A 159 27.01 -25.52 2.12
N ASP A 160 27.11 -25.38 3.45
CA ASP A 160 27.96 -26.23 4.28
C ASP A 160 27.46 -27.70 4.28
N ALA A 161 26.15 -27.90 4.46
CA ALA A 161 25.53 -29.22 4.35
C ALA A 161 25.71 -29.85 2.95
N PHE A 162 25.65 -29.03 1.90
CA PHE A 162 25.92 -29.47 0.54
C PHE A 162 27.36 -29.93 0.36
N ARG A 163 28.33 -29.18 0.89
CA ARG A 163 29.77 -29.52 0.85
C ARG A 163 30.06 -30.84 1.56
N ASP A 164 29.36 -31.10 2.65
CA ASP A 164 29.47 -32.33 3.45
C ASP A 164 28.71 -33.53 2.85
N ASN A 165 28.06 -33.39 1.69
CA ASN A 165 27.17 -34.37 1.07
C ASN A 165 25.95 -34.77 1.96
N LYS A 166 25.55 -33.92 2.90
CA LYS A 166 24.38 -34.11 3.77
C LYS A 166 23.14 -33.48 3.14
N TYR A 167 22.66 -34.07 2.05
CA TYR A 167 21.58 -33.46 1.24
C TYR A 167 20.24 -33.31 1.98
N LEU A 168 19.90 -34.22 2.90
CA LEU A 168 18.67 -34.10 3.68
C LEU A 168 18.71 -32.90 4.63
N ASP A 169 19.87 -32.64 5.24
CA ASP A 169 20.06 -31.53 6.17
C ASP A 169 20.08 -30.18 5.45
N MET A 170 20.42 -30.16 4.16
CA MET A 170 20.39 -28.96 3.30
C MET A 170 18.96 -28.47 3.05
N ILE A 171 17.96 -29.36 3.00
CA ILE A 171 16.60 -29.02 2.51
C ILE A 171 15.97 -27.92 3.36
N GLY A 172 16.04 -28.01 4.68
CA GLY A 172 15.43 -27.03 5.59
C GLY A 172 16.02 -25.63 5.43
N PRO A 173 17.33 -25.44 5.72
CA PRO A 173 18.00 -24.15 5.56
C PRO A 173 17.91 -23.61 4.13
N GLY A 174 18.06 -24.47 3.12
CA GLY A 174 17.95 -24.10 1.71
C GLY A 174 16.57 -23.55 1.36
N PHE A 175 15.50 -24.20 1.84
CA PHE A 175 14.13 -23.72 1.62
C PHE A 175 13.87 -22.38 2.31
N ILE A 176 14.38 -22.18 3.53
CA ILE A 176 14.25 -20.90 4.25
C ILE A 176 14.98 -19.78 3.51
N ALA A 177 16.24 -20.00 3.12
CA ALA A 177 17.03 -19.03 2.39
C ALA A 177 16.38 -18.66 1.04
N LEU A 178 15.90 -19.67 0.30
CA LEU A 178 15.18 -19.47 -0.95
C LEU A 178 13.85 -18.73 -0.74
N SER A 179 13.12 -19.03 0.33
CA SER A 179 11.87 -18.35 0.67
C SER A 179 12.10 -16.87 0.98
N ILE A 180 13.13 -16.55 1.78
CA ILE A 180 13.51 -15.16 2.08
C ILE A 180 13.97 -14.45 0.80
N GLY A 181 14.83 -15.08 -0.01
CA GLY A 181 15.28 -14.52 -1.28
C GLY A 181 14.13 -14.26 -2.25
N SER A 182 13.21 -15.22 -2.38
CA SER A 182 12.01 -15.09 -3.23
C SER A 182 11.06 -14.02 -2.70
N TYR A 183 10.88 -13.93 -1.38
CA TYR A 183 10.08 -12.88 -0.76
C TYR A 183 10.63 -11.48 -1.10
N TYR A 184 11.95 -11.29 -1.06
CA TYR A 184 12.55 -10.01 -1.44
C TYR A 184 12.48 -9.72 -2.93
N TYR A 185 12.83 -10.71 -3.75
CA TYR A 185 12.89 -10.54 -5.19
C TYR A 185 11.51 -10.40 -5.81
N VAL A 186 10.52 -11.17 -5.35
CA VAL A 186 9.18 -11.22 -5.96
C VAL A 186 8.18 -10.37 -5.17
N GLY A 187 8.27 -10.34 -3.83
CA GLY A 187 7.31 -9.65 -2.97
C GLY A 187 7.20 -8.16 -3.25
N LYS A 188 8.33 -7.48 -3.51
CA LYS A 188 8.34 -6.06 -3.87
C LYS A 188 7.57 -5.76 -5.16
N TYR A 189 7.59 -6.67 -6.13
CA TYR A 189 6.87 -6.50 -7.41
C TYR A 189 5.41 -6.98 -7.35
N ILE A 190 5.07 -7.89 -6.43
CA ILE A 190 3.70 -8.39 -6.28
C ILE A 190 2.78 -7.33 -5.66
N ARG A 191 3.25 -6.61 -4.64
CA ARG A 191 2.44 -5.63 -3.91
C ARG A 191 3.21 -4.35 -3.72
N THR A 192 2.77 -3.31 -4.41
CA THR A 192 3.23 -1.93 -4.21
C THR A 192 2.64 -1.33 -2.93
N VAL A 193 3.27 -0.28 -2.39
CA VAL A 193 2.77 0.43 -1.20
C VAL A 193 1.40 1.04 -1.51
N VAL A 194 1.31 1.75 -2.63
CA VAL A 194 0.04 2.25 -3.19
C VAL A 194 -0.37 1.31 -4.33
N SER A 195 -1.58 0.76 -4.22
CA SER A 195 -2.11 -0.16 -5.24
C SER A 195 -3.35 0.45 -5.88
N PHE A 196 -3.33 0.65 -7.19
CA PHE A 196 -4.47 1.19 -7.93
C PHE A 196 -5.46 0.09 -8.35
N GLU A 197 -6.76 0.37 -8.26
CA GLU A 197 -7.84 -0.49 -8.72
C GLU A 197 -7.89 -0.50 -10.27
N THR A 198 -7.02 -1.30 -10.86
CA THR A 198 -6.95 -1.52 -12.32
C THR A 198 -7.51 -2.90 -12.70
N LYS A 199 -7.89 -3.09 -13.97
CA LYS A 199 -8.35 -4.40 -14.45
C LYS A 199 -7.31 -5.49 -14.24
N ARG A 200 -6.04 -5.19 -14.54
CA ARG A 200 -4.94 -6.13 -14.33
C ARG A 200 -4.76 -6.49 -12.85
N TYR A 201 -4.91 -5.50 -11.95
CA TYR A 201 -4.82 -5.73 -10.52
C TYR A 201 -5.94 -6.65 -10.01
N GLN A 202 -7.18 -6.48 -10.49
CA GLN A 202 -8.29 -7.38 -10.14
C GLN A 202 -8.03 -8.83 -10.54
N VAL A 203 -7.60 -9.02 -11.80
CA VAL A 203 -7.28 -10.35 -12.33
C VAL A 203 -6.14 -10.98 -11.54
N PHE A 204 -5.08 -10.22 -11.28
CA PHE A 204 -3.95 -10.67 -10.49
C PHE A 204 -4.36 -11.06 -9.07
N ASN A 205 -5.13 -10.23 -8.37
CA ASN A 205 -5.61 -10.53 -7.02
C ASN A 205 -6.50 -11.75 -6.97
N HIS A 206 -7.34 -11.95 -7.98
CA HIS A 206 -8.18 -13.13 -8.08
C HIS A 206 -7.34 -14.40 -8.17
N TYR A 207 -6.37 -14.44 -9.09
CA TYR A 207 -5.48 -15.60 -9.23
C TYR A 207 -4.56 -15.79 -8.03
N LEU A 208 -4.04 -14.71 -7.46
CA LEU A 208 -3.22 -14.77 -6.25
C LEU A 208 -4.03 -15.30 -5.06
N GLY A 209 -5.26 -14.84 -4.88
CA GLY A 209 -6.17 -15.33 -3.84
C GLY A 209 -6.50 -16.81 -4.03
N TRP A 210 -6.78 -17.22 -5.26
CA TRP A 210 -6.98 -18.63 -5.61
C TRP A 210 -5.75 -19.49 -5.30
N PHE A 211 -4.56 -19.04 -5.72
CA PHE A 211 -3.30 -19.74 -5.46
C PHE A 211 -3.01 -19.88 -3.96
N ILE A 212 -3.08 -18.78 -3.21
CA ILE A 212 -2.87 -18.77 -1.76
C ILE A 212 -3.87 -19.71 -1.07
N SER A 213 -5.15 -19.64 -1.44
CA SER A 213 -6.20 -20.49 -0.86
C SER A 213 -5.97 -21.97 -1.19
N GLY A 214 -5.51 -22.28 -2.41
CA GLY A 214 -5.14 -23.63 -2.83
C GLY A 214 -3.97 -24.18 -2.02
N CYS A 215 -2.89 -23.40 -1.88
CA CYS A 215 -1.75 -23.78 -1.03
C CYS A 215 -2.15 -23.98 0.43
N PHE A 216 -2.95 -23.07 0.99
CA PHE A 216 -3.40 -23.17 2.38
C PHE A 216 -4.31 -24.38 2.60
N SER A 217 -5.20 -24.66 1.65
CA SER A 217 -6.04 -25.87 1.67
C SER A 217 -5.18 -27.13 1.59
N PHE A 218 -4.20 -27.18 0.69
CA PHE A 218 -3.27 -28.30 0.60
C PHE A 218 -2.48 -28.51 1.89
N LEU A 219 -2.02 -27.43 2.53
CA LEU A 219 -1.31 -27.53 3.81
C LEU A 219 -2.23 -28.03 4.91
N ILE A 220 -3.42 -27.47 5.08
CA ILE A 220 -4.38 -27.90 6.11
C ILE A 220 -4.79 -29.35 5.87
N PHE A 221 -5.32 -29.67 4.69
CA PHE A 221 -5.83 -31.01 4.43
C PHE A 221 -4.70 -32.02 4.32
N GLY A 222 -3.56 -31.68 3.73
CA GLY A 222 -2.41 -32.58 3.64
C GLY A 222 -1.84 -32.92 5.01
N THR A 223 -1.60 -31.92 5.87
CA THR A 223 -1.05 -32.16 7.21
C THR A 223 -2.08 -32.79 8.14
N ALA A 224 -3.32 -32.27 8.17
CA ALA A 224 -4.38 -32.83 9.00
C ALA A 224 -4.72 -34.26 8.57
N PHE A 225 -4.88 -34.52 7.26
CA PHE A 225 -5.16 -35.86 6.78
C PHE A 225 -4.03 -36.82 7.13
N THR A 226 -2.76 -36.42 6.96
CA THR A 226 -1.63 -37.28 7.33
C THR A 226 -1.62 -37.60 8.83
N TYR A 227 -1.88 -36.61 9.67
CA TYR A 227 -1.92 -36.79 11.13
C TYR A 227 -3.13 -37.62 11.59
N PHE A 228 -4.31 -37.41 11.00
CA PHE A 228 -5.55 -38.08 11.36
C PHE A 228 -5.74 -39.43 10.67
N LYS A 229 -5.04 -39.71 9.56
CA LYS A 229 -5.15 -40.95 8.79
C LYS A 229 -4.99 -42.17 9.69
N ASP A 230 -3.96 -42.18 10.54
CA ASP A 230 -3.69 -43.32 11.41
C ASP A 230 -4.77 -43.50 12.49
N LYS A 231 -5.37 -42.41 12.97
CA LYS A 231 -6.51 -42.46 13.90
C LYS A 231 -7.79 -42.93 13.20
N LEU A 232 -8.06 -42.44 11.98
CA LEU A 232 -9.22 -42.84 11.17
C LEU A 232 -9.16 -44.32 10.79
N LEU A 233 -8.00 -44.81 10.34
CA LEU A 233 -7.81 -46.22 10.01
C LEU A 233 -8.05 -47.13 11.21
N LYS A 234 -7.61 -46.74 12.42
CA LYS A 234 -7.87 -47.51 13.65
C LYS A 234 -9.36 -47.58 14.04
N ILE A 235 -10.16 -46.56 13.71
CA ILE A 235 -11.59 -46.55 13.99
C ILE A 235 -12.34 -47.43 12.97
N ILE A 236 -11.94 -47.41 11.69
CA ILE A 236 -12.61 -48.15 10.61
C ILE A 236 -12.31 -49.65 10.67
N LEU A 237 -11.10 -50.04 11.11
CA LEU A 237 -10.68 -51.45 11.19
C LEU A 237 -11.18 -52.18 12.46
N LYS A 238 -12.01 -51.54 13.27
CA LYS A 238 -12.54 -52.09 14.53
C LYS A 238 -14.04 -52.31 14.41
#